data_AF-A0A660XUL4-F1
#
_entry.id   AF-A0A660XUL4-F1
#
_cell.length_a   1.000
_cell.length_b   1.000
_cell.length_c   1.000
_cell.angle_alpha   90.00
_cell.angle_beta   90.00
_cell.angle_gamma   90.00
#
_symmetry.space_group_name_H-M   'P 1'
#
loop_
_entity.id
_entity.type
_entity.pdbx_description
1 polymer ?
#
loop_
_entity_poly.entity_id
_entity_poly.type
_entity_poly.pdbx_seq_one_letter_code
_entity_poly.pdbx_strand_id
1 'polypeptide(L)'
;MLKMIHKLGLFSISVLMFFSACQPKVPLRPDWAQDLIIYEVATKGFTSPNGPESGTFQSLKEKMKYLEDLGINAIWLTGHSLSDSSHFYGIWTQYACIEPDKLDPSLGTEAEFKAMIAEAHRRGIRIFLDTIEHGVMNDSPLIEQHPDWFKGGSWGMTDYDWDGNHPDLEEWWIEMWTKAVLDWGVDGFRCDCGLHRPDLWLEIKRRCAAAGKPIFILGESGVENVSDACQRDIMLFNQRRGRLDNHAVLTNLSSVKDLFHQPFGPDDIAFNCTIFYEDGSIATNAEEDGTLDLSFLGLGEDMIGFWERDPDGSPDWDWLIRG
;
A
#
# COMPACT_ATOMS: atom_id res chain seq x y z
N MET A 1 44.36 27.60 -74.61
CA MET A 1 43.87 28.96 -74.33
C MET A 1 42.56 28.83 -73.55
N LEU A 2 42.51 29.43 -72.36
CA LEU A 2 41.33 29.86 -71.59
C LEU A 2 40.32 28.85 -70.98
N LYS A 3 40.38 28.78 -69.63
CA LYS A 3 39.32 28.82 -68.61
C LYS A 3 37.95 28.16 -68.89
N MET A 4 37.52 27.31 -67.96
CA MET A 4 36.25 27.55 -67.24
C MET A 4 36.25 26.90 -65.86
N ILE A 5 36.06 27.77 -64.87
CA ILE A 5 35.82 27.49 -63.46
C ILE A 5 34.33 27.13 -63.32
N HIS A 6 33.99 26.05 -62.61
CA HIS A 6 32.68 25.93 -61.96
C HIS A 6 32.90 25.37 -60.54
N LYS A 7 32.63 26.23 -59.55
CA LYS A 7 32.43 25.87 -58.15
C LYS A 7 31.12 25.09 -58.06
N LEU A 8 31.13 23.88 -57.52
CA LEU A 8 29.95 23.29 -56.89
C LEU A 8 30.28 23.05 -55.42
N GLY A 9 29.48 23.64 -54.54
CA GLY A 9 29.62 23.55 -53.09
C GLY A 9 29.27 22.16 -52.58
N LEU A 10 30.06 21.68 -51.61
CA LEU A 10 29.68 20.54 -50.79
C LEU A 10 28.54 20.97 -49.86
N PHE A 11 27.34 20.46 -50.11
CA PHE A 11 26.30 20.40 -49.09
C PHE A 11 26.63 19.21 -48.16
N SER A 12 27.12 19.52 -46.95
CA SER A 12 27.23 18.54 -45.87
C SER A 12 25.81 18.27 -45.35
N ILE A 13 25.21 17.16 -45.77
CA ILE A 13 23.99 16.64 -45.15
C ILE A 13 24.41 16.04 -43.82
N SER A 14 24.33 16.84 -42.75
CA SER A 14 24.38 16.33 -41.39
C SER A 14 23.08 15.55 -41.14
N VAL A 15 23.12 14.23 -41.34
CA VAL A 15 22.07 13.32 -40.89
C VAL A 15 22.08 13.36 -39.37
N LEU A 16 21.24 14.20 -38.79
CA LEU A 16 20.94 14.19 -37.37
C LEU A 16 20.12 12.91 -37.12
N MET A 17 20.79 11.82 -36.79
CA MET A 17 20.12 10.63 -36.26
C MET A 17 19.50 11.03 -34.92
N PHE A 18 18.20 11.33 -34.93
CA PHE A 18 17.39 11.27 -33.73
C PHE A 18 17.35 9.80 -33.29
N PHE A 19 18.30 9.41 -32.46
CA PHE A 19 18.07 8.32 -31.53
C PHE A 19 16.95 8.79 -30.61
N SER A 20 15.69 8.49 -30.97
CA SER A 20 14.66 8.30 -29.97
C SER A 20 15.13 7.08 -29.17
N ALA A 21 15.95 7.33 -28.15
CA ALA A 21 16.22 6.34 -27.15
C ALA A 21 14.86 5.98 -26.59
N CYS A 22 14.36 4.79 -26.95
CA CYS A 22 13.27 4.14 -26.27
C CYS A 22 13.78 3.99 -24.84
N GLN A 23 13.53 4.98 -23.98
CA GLN A 23 13.80 4.87 -22.56
C GLN A 23 13.09 3.58 -22.13
N PRO A 24 13.79 2.64 -21.46
CA PRO A 24 13.12 1.46 -20.96
C PRO A 24 11.93 1.94 -20.13
N LYS A 25 10.73 1.49 -20.49
CA LYS A 25 9.50 1.84 -19.79
C LYS A 25 9.67 1.32 -18.36
N VAL A 26 10.03 2.19 -17.42
CA VAL A 26 10.18 1.82 -16.01
C VAL A 26 8.86 1.16 -15.59
N PRO A 27 8.89 -0.08 -15.08
CA PRO A 27 7.66 -0.74 -14.69
C PRO A 27 6.99 0.06 -13.57
N LEU A 28 5.66 0.17 -13.63
CA LEU A 28 4.91 0.92 -12.61
C LEU A 28 4.96 0.21 -11.25
N ARG A 29 5.11 -1.11 -11.26
CA ARG A 29 5.41 -1.91 -10.07
C ARG A 29 6.93 -2.13 -10.00
N PRO A 30 7.58 -1.78 -8.87
CA PRO A 30 8.99 -2.09 -8.67
C PRO A 30 9.25 -3.59 -8.51
N ASP A 31 10.34 -4.11 -9.08
CA ASP A 31 10.70 -5.53 -9.00
C ASP A 31 10.88 -6.02 -7.55
N TRP A 32 11.37 -5.16 -6.67
CA TRP A 32 11.57 -5.46 -5.26
C TRP A 32 10.26 -5.66 -4.46
N ALA A 33 9.10 -5.32 -5.04
CA ALA A 33 7.81 -5.42 -4.36
C ALA A 33 7.40 -6.86 -4.03
N GLN A 34 8.00 -7.86 -4.70
CA GLN A 34 7.69 -9.28 -4.49
C GLN A 34 8.32 -9.87 -3.21
N ASP A 35 9.37 -9.21 -2.69
CA ASP A 35 10.18 -9.73 -1.58
C ASP A 35 9.91 -8.97 -0.27
N LEU A 36 8.83 -8.18 -0.21
CA LEU A 36 8.55 -7.29 0.91
C LEU A 36 8.14 -8.04 2.18
N ILE A 37 8.78 -7.67 3.29
CA ILE A 37 8.39 -7.97 4.67
C ILE A 37 8.12 -6.62 5.33
N ILE A 38 6.84 -6.26 5.40
CA ILE A 38 6.37 -4.94 5.83
C ILE A 38 6.07 -4.97 7.33
N TYR A 39 6.58 -3.99 8.06
CA TYR A 39 6.30 -3.79 9.48
C TYR A 39 5.63 -2.44 9.71
N GLU A 40 4.45 -2.44 10.33
CA GLU A 40 3.74 -1.21 10.69
C GLU A 40 4.42 -0.54 11.89
N VAL A 41 4.67 0.75 11.79
CA VAL A 41 5.28 1.56 12.86
C VAL A 41 4.48 2.84 13.07
N ALA A 42 3.88 2.97 14.24
CA ALA A 42 3.45 4.26 14.79
C ALA A 42 4.61 4.86 15.61
N THR A 43 5.30 5.88 15.08
CA THR A 43 6.59 6.36 15.61
C THR A 43 6.53 6.72 17.10
N LYS A 44 5.49 7.45 17.50
CA LYS A 44 5.30 7.95 18.87
C LYS A 44 5.15 6.85 19.91
N GLY A 45 4.45 5.77 19.56
CA GLY A 45 4.27 4.61 20.43
C GLY A 45 5.43 3.60 20.34
N PHE A 46 5.95 3.36 19.14
CA PHE A 46 7.02 2.38 18.90
C PHE A 46 8.34 2.78 19.55
N THR A 47 8.67 4.08 19.48
CA THR A 47 9.81 4.64 20.22
C THR A 47 9.28 5.62 21.25
N SER A 48 9.82 5.61 22.46
CA SER A 48 9.31 6.46 23.55
C SER A 48 10.42 6.77 24.56
N PRO A 49 11.51 7.44 24.13
CA PRO A 49 12.69 7.65 24.96
C PRO A 49 12.41 8.50 26.21
N ASN A 50 11.37 9.33 26.18
CA ASN A 50 11.00 10.27 27.25
C ASN A 50 9.61 9.98 27.85
N GLY A 51 9.15 8.73 27.77
CA GLY A 51 7.82 8.31 28.23
C GLY A 51 6.83 8.09 27.07
N PRO A 52 5.56 7.73 27.36
CA PRO A 52 4.57 7.39 26.34
C PRO A 52 4.41 8.48 25.28
N GLU A 53 4.24 8.07 24.02
CA GLU A 53 4.01 8.96 22.86
C GLU A 53 5.15 9.96 22.58
N SER A 54 6.36 9.73 23.11
CA SER A 54 7.50 10.64 22.95
C SER A 54 8.45 10.30 21.78
N GLY A 55 8.04 9.36 20.92
CA GLY A 55 8.81 8.97 19.75
C GLY A 55 8.95 10.08 18.72
N THR A 56 10.08 10.05 18.02
CA THR A 56 10.51 11.03 17.01
C THR A 56 11.16 10.31 15.82
N PHE A 57 11.35 11.02 14.71
CA PHE A 57 12.12 10.48 13.58
C PHE A 57 13.55 10.11 13.99
N GLN A 58 14.16 10.88 14.90
CA GLN A 58 15.49 10.59 15.43
C GLN A 58 15.50 9.29 16.24
N SER A 59 14.54 9.07 17.14
CA SER A 59 14.49 7.82 17.91
C SER A 59 14.12 6.62 17.05
N LEU A 60 13.29 6.78 16.00
CA LEU A 60 13.03 5.72 15.03
C LEU A 60 14.29 5.37 14.22
N LYS A 61 15.05 6.39 13.79
CA LYS A 61 16.34 6.20 13.12
C LYS A 61 17.31 5.34 13.94
N GLU A 62 17.33 5.54 15.26
CA GLU A 62 18.16 4.74 16.19
C GLU A 62 17.72 3.27 16.29
N LYS A 63 16.48 2.93 15.90
CA LYS A 63 15.97 1.56 15.85
C LYS A 63 16.21 0.85 14.53
N MET A 64 16.77 1.50 13.51
CA MET A 64 16.92 0.90 12.18
C MET A 64 17.78 -0.38 12.19
N LYS A 65 18.80 -0.45 13.06
CA LYS A 65 19.57 -1.70 13.23
C LYS A 65 18.71 -2.83 13.79
N TYR A 66 17.85 -2.54 14.77
CA TYR A 66 16.95 -3.54 15.34
C TYR A 66 15.96 -4.05 14.29
N LEU A 67 15.42 -3.15 13.46
CA LEU A 67 14.49 -3.51 12.38
C LEU A 67 15.18 -4.34 11.29
N GLU A 68 16.42 -4.01 10.93
CA GLU A 68 17.25 -4.83 10.04
C GLU A 68 17.51 -6.22 10.64
N ASP A 69 17.89 -6.31 11.93
CA ASP A 69 18.13 -7.58 12.63
C ASP A 69 16.86 -8.44 12.70
N LEU A 70 15.67 -7.81 12.80
CA LEU A 70 14.38 -8.50 12.75
C LEU A 70 14.09 -9.12 11.37
N GLY A 71 14.77 -8.65 10.32
CA GLY A 71 14.65 -9.16 8.95
C GLY A 71 13.58 -8.46 8.11
N ILE A 72 13.05 -7.33 8.58
CA ILE A 72 12.10 -6.54 7.78
C ILE A 72 12.85 -5.77 6.68
N ASN A 73 12.17 -5.46 5.58
CA ASN A 73 12.75 -4.65 4.50
C ASN A 73 11.82 -3.52 4.02
N ALA A 74 10.71 -3.30 4.73
CA ALA A 74 9.86 -2.14 4.57
C ALA A 74 9.16 -1.77 5.87
N ILE A 75 9.01 -0.46 6.09
CA ILE A 75 8.22 0.12 7.16
C ILE A 75 6.99 0.76 6.53
N TRP A 76 5.81 0.39 7.01
CA TRP A 76 4.60 1.20 6.85
C TRP A 76 4.52 2.17 8.03
N LEU A 77 4.74 3.45 7.76
CA LEU A 77 4.84 4.51 8.76
C LEU A 77 3.50 5.22 8.94
N THR A 78 2.86 4.97 10.07
CA THR A 78 1.61 5.64 10.44
C THR A 78 1.89 6.90 11.26
N GLY A 79 0.98 7.88 11.18
CA GLY A 79 1.02 9.09 12.00
C GLY A 79 2.22 10.00 11.74
N HIS A 80 2.63 10.12 10.48
CA HIS A 80 3.72 11.00 10.08
C HIS A 80 3.27 12.46 9.92
N SER A 81 1.99 12.69 9.60
CA SER A 81 1.41 14.02 9.37
C SER A 81 0.76 14.60 10.61
N LEU A 82 0.60 15.93 10.64
CA LEU A 82 -0.04 16.63 11.75
C LEU A 82 -1.47 16.11 11.96
N SER A 83 -1.76 15.62 13.16
CA SER A 83 -3.04 14.98 13.50
C SER A 83 -3.57 15.41 14.87
N ASP A 84 -4.88 15.37 15.07
CA ASP A 84 -5.53 15.69 16.35
C ASP A 84 -5.35 14.55 17.35
N SER A 85 -4.59 14.81 18.42
CA SER A 85 -4.28 13.84 19.48
C SER A 85 -5.46 13.54 20.42
N SER A 86 -6.57 14.27 20.31
CA SER A 86 -7.77 14.09 21.12
C SER A 86 -8.87 13.28 20.43
N HIS A 87 -8.80 13.16 19.10
CA HIS A 87 -9.79 12.42 18.32
C HIS A 87 -9.66 10.90 18.51
N PHE A 88 -10.67 10.13 18.09
CA PHE A 88 -10.72 8.67 18.24
C PHE A 88 -10.39 8.15 19.66
N TYR A 89 -10.80 8.90 20.69
CA TYR A 89 -10.54 8.58 22.10
C TYR A 89 -9.05 8.41 22.44
N GLY A 90 -8.14 8.98 21.64
CA GLY A 90 -6.69 8.92 21.87
C GLY A 90 -6.01 7.63 21.40
N ILE A 91 -6.70 6.70 20.72
CA ILE A 91 -6.15 5.36 20.41
C ILE A 91 -5.80 5.20 18.92
N TRP A 92 -6.37 6.04 18.04
CA TRP A 92 -6.16 6.00 16.58
C TRP A 92 -5.89 7.39 15.99
N THR A 93 -5.29 8.26 16.80
CA THR A 93 -5.13 9.69 16.51
C THR A 93 -4.29 9.96 15.27
N GLN A 94 -3.43 9.03 14.87
CA GLN A 94 -2.67 9.10 13.62
C GLN A 94 -3.53 9.17 12.35
N TYR A 95 -4.81 8.79 12.42
CA TYR A 95 -5.75 8.88 11.31
C TYR A 95 -6.59 10.17 11.36
N ALA A 96 -6.48 10.95 12.44
CA ALA A 96 -7.17 12.22 12.62
C ALA A 96 -6.37 13.37 11.95
N CYS A 97 -6.11 13.23 10.65
CA CYS A 97 -5.19 14.10 9.92
C CYS A 97 -5.75 15.53 9.79
N ILE A 98 -4.95 16.52 10.18
CA ILE A 98 -5.28 17.95 10.06
C ILE A 98 -4.70 18.51 8.75
N GLU A 99 -3.42 18.25 8.48
CA GLU A 99 -2.72 18.72 7.28
C GLU A 99 -1.83 17.59 6.72
N PRO A 100 -2.25 16.90 5.65
CA PRO A 100 -1.51 15.75 5.12
C PRO A 100 -0.20 16.14 4.42
N ASP A 101 -0.05 17.41 4.02
CA ASP A 101 1.15 17.96 3.38
C ASP A 101 2.25 18.35 4.38
N LYS A 102 1.99 18.22 5.69
CA LYS A 102 2.93 18.61 6.75
C LYS A 102 3.24 17.46 7.68
N LEU A 103 4.52 17.28 7.97
CA LEU A 103 4.98 16.39 9.04
C LEU A 103 4.52 16.92 10.40
N ASP A 104 4.16 16.01 11.30
CA ASP A 104 3.86 16.38 12.69
C ASP A 104 5.12 16.97 13.34
N PRO A 105 5.09 18.24 13.79
CA PRO A 105 6.26 18.91 14.35
C PRO A 105 6.77 18.26 15.64
N SER A 106 5.94 17.49 16.34
CA SER A 106 6.36 16.73 17.53
C SER A 106 7.27 15.55 17.20
N LEU A 107 7.28 15.07 15.95
CA LEU A 107 8.17 14.01 15.49
C LEU A 107 9.58 14.51 15.13
N GLY A 108 9.73 15.82 14.92
CA GLY A 108 10.97 16.46 14.51
C GLY A 108 10.84 17.21 13.19
N THR A 109 11.99 17.58 12.63
CA THR A 109 12.12 18.37 11.42
C THR A 109 12.12 17.50 10.15
N GLU A 110 11.85 18.10 9.00
CA GLU A 110 11.99 17.43 7.69
C GLU A 110 13.43 16.90 7.47
N ALA A 111 14.44 17.61 7.97
CA ALA A 111 15.83 17.16 7.87
C ALA A 111 16.06 15.86 8.66
N GLU A 112 15.46 15.74 9.84
CA GLU A 112 15.50 14.51 10.65
C GLU A 112 14.71 13.38 10.01
N PHE A 113 13.56 13.69 9.39
CA PHE A 113 12.79 12.73 8.61
C PHE A 113 13.58 12.15 7.43
N LYS A 114 14.21 13.02 6.62
CA LYS A 114 15.11 12.62 5.53
C LYS A 114 16.30 11.80 6.03
N ALA A 115 16.87 12.17 7.18
CA ALA A 115 17.95 11.41 7.79
C ALA A 115 17.51 10.01 8.26
N MET A 116 16.27 9.87 8.74
CA MET A 116 15.66 8.59 9.10
C MET A 116 15.48 7.71 7.86
N ILE A 117 14.91 8.26 6.77
CA ILE A 117 14.75 7.55 5.50
C ILE A 117 16.11 7.10 4.94
N ALA A 118 17.11 7.99 4.93
CA ALA A 118 18.44 7.66 4.42
C ALA A 118 19.10 6.51 5.21
N GLU A 119 18.89 6.45 6.53
CA GLU A 119 19.39 5.36 7.36
C GLU A 119 18.64 4.05 7.13
N ALA A 120 17.32 4.10 6.90
CA ALA A 120 16.54 2.94 6.50
C ALA A 120 17.03 2.38 5.15
N HIS A 121 17.19 3.26 4.15
CA HIS A 121 17.70 2.89 2.82
C HIS A 121 19.09 2.28 2.86
N ARG A 122 19.99 2.78 3.71
CA ARG A 122 21.34 2.21 3.91
C ARG A 122 21.30 0.74 4.36
N ARG A 123 20.19 0.29 4.96
CA ARG A 123 19.97 -1.06 5.45
C ARG A 123 19.00 -1.86 4.55
N GLY A 124 18.66 -1.33 3.38
CA GLY A 124 17.72 -1.96 2.46
C GLY A 124 16.25 -1.90 2.91
N ILE A 125 15.92 -1.07 3.90
CA ILE A 125 14.57 -0.89 4.42
C ILE A 125 13.89 0.27 3.68
N ARG A 126 12.72 0.01 3.11
CA ARG A 126 11.88 1.00 2.41
C ARG A 126 10.91 1.68 3.36
N ILE A 127 10.46 2.88 3.01
CA ILE A 127 9.51 3.65 3.81
C ILE A 127 8.24 3.90 3.00
N PHE A 128 7.10 3.43 3.51
CA PHE A 128 5.77 3.71 2.98
C PHE A 128 5.02 4.63 3.93
N LEU A 129 4.40 5.69 3.42
CA LEU A 129 3.58 6.58 4.23
C LEU A 129 2.12 6.17 4.22
N ASP A 130 1.47 6.26 5.38
CA ASP A 130 0.03 6.05 5.49
C ASP A 130 -0.76 7.28 5.06
N THR A 131 -1.67 7.16 4.09
CA THR A 131 -2.38 8.29 3.49
C THR A 131 -3.86 8.25 3.80
N ILE A 132 -4.38 9.36 4.32
CA ILE A 132 -5.77 9.52 4.73
C ILE A 132 -6.52 10.18 3.57
N GLU A 133 -7.23 9.38 2.78
CA GLU A 133 -7.86 9.84 1.52
C GLU A 133 -9.25 10.43 1.71
N HIS A 134 -9.96 10.05 2.77
CA HIS A 134 -11.37 10.42 2.91
C HIS A 134 -11.56 11.91 3.23
N GLY A 135 -10.66 12.51 4.01
CA GLY A 135 -10.84 13.87 4.49
C GLY A 135 -9.82 14.33 5.52
N VAL A 136 -10.12 15.46 6.16
CA VAL A 136 -9.29 16.09 7.19
C VAL A 136 -10.13 16.48 8.41
N MET A 137 -9.49 16.73 9.54
CA MET A 137 -10.14 17.24 10.74
C MET A 137 -10.84 18.59 10.47
N ASN A 138 -11.93 18.85 11.19
CA ASN A 138 -12.78 20.03 10.96
C ASN A 138 -12.09 21.37 11.25
N ASP A 139 -10.97 21.35 11.96
CA ASP A 139 -10.12 22.51 12.24
C ASP A 139 -8.94 22.66 11.27
N SER A 140 -8.89 21.82 10.22
CA SER A 140 -7.90 21.93 9.17
C SER A 140 -7.97 23.29 8.46
N PRO A 141 -6.84 24.00 8.33
CA PRO A 141 -6.77 25.24 7.56
C PRO A 141 -7.17 25.07 6.09
N LEU A 142 -7.09 23.85 5.54
CA LEU A 142 -7.49 23.55 4.16
C LEU A 142 -8.98 23.83 3.92
N ILE A 143 -9.82 23.62 4.92
CA ILE A 143 -11.28 23.85 4.81
C ILE A 143 -11.57 25.34 4.60
N GLU A 144 -10.85 26.23 5.29
CA GLU A 144 -11.02 27.67 5.10
C GLU A 144 -10.38 28.16 3.79
N GLN A 145 -9.22 27.60 3.43
CA GLN A 145 -8.48 27.99 2.22
C GLN A 145 -9.16 27.52 0.93
N HIS A 146 -9.76 26.33 0.97
CA HIS A 146 -10.36 25.65 -0.18
C HIS A 146 -11.71 25.02 0.19
N PRO A 147 -12.72 25.82 0.57
CA PRO A 147 -14.00 25.29 1.03
C PRO A 147 -14.72 24.43 -0.03
N ASP A 148 -14.48 24.71 -1.30
CA ASP A 148 -15.09 23.97 -2.41
C ASP A 148 -14.54 22.54 -2.55
N TRP A 149 -13.38 22.22 -1.98
CA TRP A 149 -12.78 20.87 -2.02
C TRP A 149 -13.51 19.86 -1.16
N PHE A 150 -14.46 20.28 -0.33
CA PHE A 150 -15.04 19.47 0.73
C PHE A 150 -16.55 19.33 0.62
N LYS A 151 -17.07 18.15 0.97
CA LYS A 151 -18.50 17.88 0.99
C LYS A 151 -18.85 16.73 1.92
N GLY A 152 -19.68 17.04 2.91
CA GLY A 152 -20.10 16.04 3.89
C GLY A 152 -19.04 15.81 4.95
N GLY A 153 -19.04 14.60 5.52
CA GLY A 153 -18.14 14.26 6.60
C GLY A 153 -18.39 12.85 7.13
N SER A 154 -17.31 12.20 7.51
CA SER A 154 -17.28 10.85 8.05
C SER A 154 -16.36 10.82 9.28
N TRP A 155 -16.63 9.92 10.23
CA TRP A 155 -15.81 9.76 11.46
C TRP A 155 -15.55 11.04 12.28
N GLY A 156 -16.40 12.07 12.14
CA GLY A 156 -16.20 13.36 12.81
C GLY A 156 -15.20 14.29 12.10
N MET A 157 -14.83 13.97 10.86
CA MET A 157 -13.97 14.71 9.96
C MET A 157 -14.79 15.31 8.81
N THR A 158 -14.17 16.21 8.05
CA THR A 158 -14.74 16.81 6.84
C THR A 158 -14.14 16.11 5.62
N ASP A 159 -15.01 15.56 4.78
CA ASP A 159 -14.60 14.71 3.66
C ASP A 159 -14.27 15.54 2.41
N TYR A 160 -13.26 15.11 1.65
CA TYR A 160 -12.99 15.64 0.32
C TYR A 160 -14.12 15.29 -0.65
N ASP A 161 -14.51 16.22 -1.51
CA ASP A 161 -15.52 16.02 -2.55
C ASP A 161 -14.91 15.43 -3.82
N TRP A 162 -14.45 14.18 -3.75
CA TRP A 162 -13.79 13.52 -4.90
C TRP A 162 -14.64 13.42 -6.16
N ASP A 163 -15.98 13.50 -6.02
CA ASP A 163 -16.95 13.48 -7.11
C ASP A 163 -17.29 14.88 -7.67
N GLY A 164 -16.82 15.95 -7.03
CA GLY A 164 -17.17 17.34 -7.33
C GLY A 164 -16.47 17.96 -8.54
N ASN A 165 -15.55 17.22 -9.20
CA ASN A 165 -14.71 17.70 -10.30
C ASN A 165 -13.89 18.94 -9.90
N HIS A 166 -12.94 18.73 -8.99
CA HIS A 166 -12.02 19.74 -8.46
C HIS A 166 -10.60 19.50 -9.00
N PRO A 167 -10.27 19.93 -10.23
CA PRO A 167 -8.97 19.64 -10.85
C PRO A 167 -7.77 20.23 -10.08
N ASP A 168 -8.01 21.28 -9.28
CA ASP A 168 -7.02 21.88 -8.40
C ASP A 168 -6.76 21.03 -7.14
N LEU A 169 -7.80 20.43 -6.53
CA LEU A 169 -7.63 19.41 -5.48
C LEU A 169 -6.86 18.20 -6.01
N GLU A 170 -7.25 17.72 -7.20
CA GLU A 170 -6.61 16.57 -7.85
C GLU A 170 -5.13 16.80 -8.12
N GLU A 171 -4.78 17.95 -8.70
CA GLU A 171 -3.37 18.29 -8.97
C GLU A 171 -2.60 18.53 -7.66
N TRP A 172 -3.19 19.20 -6.66
CA TRP A 172 -2.58 19.36 -5.35
C TRP A 172 -2.25 18.00 -4.69
N TRP A 173 -3.19 17.05 -4.74
CA TRP A 173 -3.01 15.70 -4.22
C TRP A 173 -1.87 14.96 -4.93
N ILE A 174 -1.86 14.99 -6.28
CA ILE A 174 -0.81 14.36 -7.07
C ILE A 174 0.56 15.01 -6.77
N GLU A 175 0.63 16.33 -6.75
CA GLU A 175 1.88 17.05 -6.48
C GLU A 175 2.44 16.73 -5.10
N MET A 176 1.60 16.76 -4.07
CA MET A 176 1.98 16.50 -2.68
C MET A 176 2.65 15.14 -2.53
N TRP A 177 1.98 14.07 -2.98
CA TRP A 177 2.52 12.72 -2.84
C TRP A 177 3.67 12.42 -3.81
N THR A 178 3.68 13.04 -5.00
CA THR A 178 4.84 12.97 -5.89
C THR A 178 6.06 13.62 -5.23
N LYS A 179 5.90 14.79 -4.60
CA LYS A 179 6.98 15.49 -3.87
C LYS A 179 7.49 14.68 -2.69
N ALA A 180 6.63 13.98 -1.94
CA ALA A 180 7.09 13.07 -0.89
C ALA A 180 8.11 12.04 -1.42
N VAL A 181 7.86 11.45 -2.58
CA VAL A 181 8.78 10.48 -3.22
C VAL A 181 10.05 11.15 -3.74
N LEU A 182 9.91 12.27 -4.43
CA LEU A 182 11.03 12.92 -5.11
C LEU A 182 11.95 13.65 -4.12
N ASP A 183 11.38 14.34 -3.13
CA ASP A 183 12.07 15.22 -2.21
C ASP A 183 12.45 14.51 -0.91
N TRP A 184 11.51 13.80 -0.27
CA TRP A 184 11.79 13.08 0.98
C TRP A 184 12.41 11.71 0.74
N GLY A 185 12.10 11.08 -0.39
CA GLY A 185 12.66 9.78 -0.77
C GLY A 185 11.85 8.60 -0.25
N VAL A 186 10.55 8.77 0.02
CA VAL A 186 9.69 7.62 0.36
C VAL A 186 9.51 6.69 -0.85
N ASP A 187 9.25 5.42 -0.58
CA ASP A 187 9.26 4.34 -1.59
C ASP A 187 7.85 3.91 -2.00
N GLY A 188 6.83 4.48 -1.38
CA GLY A 188 5.45 4.06 -1.56
C GLY A 188 4.49 4.58 -0.52
N PHE A 189 3.26 4.08 -0.61
CA PHE A 189 2.14 4.54 0.21
C PHE A 189 1.27 3.36 0.64
N ARG A 190 0.75 3.45 1.87
CA ARG A 190 -0.39 2.65 2.32
C ARG A 190 -1.62 3.56 2.31
N CYS A 191 -2.69 3.12 1.67
CA CYS A 191 -3.89 3.93 1.43
C CYS A 191 -5.05 3.53 2.37
N ASP A 192 -5.43 4.43 3.27
CA ASP A 192 -6.48 4.23 4.28
C ASP A 192 -7.90 4.25 3.71
N CYS A 193 -8.82 3.46 4.29
CA CYS A 193 -10.24 3.34 3.94
C CYS A 193 -10.54 2.97 2.47
N GLY A 194 -9.51 2.60 1.69
CA GLY A 194 -9.59 2.30 0.27
C GLY A 194 -9.25 3.49 -0.63
N LEU A 195 -8.78 3.18 -1.85
CA LEU A 195 -8.38 4.17 -2.84
C LEU A 195 -9.62 4.85 -3.44
N HIS A 196 -9.94 6.08 -3.01
CA HIS A 196 -11.11 6.83 -3.48
C HIS A 196 -10.94 7.29 -4.92
N ARG A 197 -9.70 7.65 -5.28
CA ARG A 197 -9.32 8.10 -6.63
C ARG A 197 -8.11 7.30 -7.17
N PRO A 198 -8.32 6.04 -7.58
CA PRO A 198 -7.22 5.19 -8.08
C PRO A 198 -6.50 5.77 -9.30
N ASP A 199 -7.18 6.60 -10.09
CA ASP A 199 -6.63 7.31 -11.24
C ASP A 199 -5.53 8.30 -10.84
N LEU A 200 -5.71 9.03 -9.73
CA LEU A 200 -4.69 9.95 -9.20
C LEU A 200 -3.45 9.18 -8.73
N TRP A 201 -3.64 8.05 -8.06
CA TRP A 201 -2.54 7.18 -7.63
C TRP A 201 -1.78 6.57 -8.79
N LEU A 202 -2.48 6.17 -9.85
CA LEU A 202 -1.84 5.71 -11.08
C LEU A 202 -1.01 6.82 -11.73
N GLU A 203 -1.49 8.07 -11.70
CA GLU A 203 -0.73 9.23 -12.16
C GLU A 203 0.51 9.50 -11.30
N ILE A 204 0.40 9.43 -9.97
CA ILE A 204 1.54 9.52 -9.05
C ILE A 204 2.58 8.43 -9.41
N LYS A 205 2.15 7.17 -9.56
CA LYS A 205 3.05 6.07 -9.99
C LYS A 205 3.76 6.39 -11.30
N ARG A 206 3.05 6.94 -12.29
CA ARG A 206 3.64 7.34 -13.58
C ARG A 206 4.66 8.46 -13.42
N ARG A 207 4.35 9.52 -12.67
CA ARG A 207 5.26 10.66 -12.44
C ARG A 207 6.53 10.20 -11.71
N CYS A 208 6.39 9.38 -10.68
CA CYS A 208 7.51 8.82 -9.93
C CYS A 208 8.36 7.86 -10.79
N ALA A 209 7.73 6.96 -11.55
CA ALA A 209 8.45 6.05 -12.46
C ALA A 209 9.18 6.81 -13.59
N ALA A 210 8.58 7.86 -14.15
CA ALA A 210 9.21 8.72 -15.15
C ALA A 210 10.45 9.47 -14.60
N ALA A 211 10.46 9.75 -13.29
CA ALA A 211 11.62 10.27 -12.56
C ALA A 211 12.63 9.19 -12.13
N GLY A 212 12.43 7.92 -12.52
CA GLY A 212 13.31 6.80 -12.17
C GLY A 212 13.11 6.26 -10.75
N LYS A 213 12.03 6.64 -10.07
CA LYS A 213 11.67 6.20 -8.73
C LYS A 213 10.30 5.51 -8.74
N PRO A 214 10.16 4.29 -9.30
CA PRO A 214 8.88 3.58 -9.22
C PRO A 214 8.54 3.29 -7.74
N ILE A 215 7.26 3.31 -7.41
CA ILE A 215 6.76 3.20 -6.03
C ILE A 215 5.81 2.04 -5.84
N PHE A 216 5.66 1.61 -4.59
CA PHE A 216 4.72 0.57 -4.18
C PHE A 216 3.45 1.17 -3.55
N ILE A 217 2.27 0.67 -3.93
CA ILE A 217 0.99 1.06 -3.33
C ILE A 217 0.36 -0.15 -2.62
N LEU A 218 0.19 -0.03 -1.30
CA LEU A 218 -0.54 -0.96 -0.46
C LEU A 218 -1.94 -0.38 -0.17
N GLY A 219 -2.98 -0.89 -0.82
CA GLY A 219 -4.35 -0.47 -0.48
C GLY A 219 -4.86 -1.17 0.77
N GLU A 220 -5.60 -0.49 1.66
CA GLU A 220 -6.38 -1.21 2.67
C GLU A 220 -7.38 -2.17 1.99
N SER A 221 -7.96 -1.71 0.88
CA SER A 221 -8.67 -2.52 -0.11
C SER A 221 -7.93 -2.45 -1.45
N GLY A 222 -7.82 -3.57 -2.16
CA GLY A 222 -7.12 -3.64 -3.43
C GLY A 222 -7.91 -3.03 -4.59
N VAL A 223 -7.21 -2.29 -5.46
CA VAL A 223 -7.72 -1.84 -6.75
C VAL A 223 -6.81 -2.36 -7.86
N GLU A 224 -7.41 -3.07 -8.82
CA GLU A 224 -6.69 -3.66 -9.95
C GLU A 224 -5.88 -2.60 -10.70
N ASN A 225 -4.67 -2.97 -11.13
CA ASN A 225 -3.75 -2.11 -11.89
C ASN A 225 -3.22 -0.86 -11.15
N VAL A 226 -3.63 -0.63 -9.90
CA VAL A 226 -3.15 0.48 -9.07
C VAL A 226 -2.43 -0.04 -7.83
N SER A 227 -3.11 -0.85 -7.02
CA SER A 227 -2.54 -1.50 -5.85
C SER A 227 -1.58 -2.61 -6.27
N ASP A 228 -0.40 -2.64 -5.66
CA ASP A 228 0.56 -3.73 -5.83
C ASP A 228 0.33 -4.85 -4.79
N ALA A 229 -0.32 -4.52 -3.68
CA ALA A 229 -0.84 -5.44 -2.68
C ALA A 229 -2.08 -4.85 -1.98
N CYS A 230 -2.86 -5.71 -1.32
CA CYS A 230 -4.03 -5.37 -0.54
C CYS A 230 -3.83 -5.83 0.91
N GLN A 231 -4.00 -4.94 1.88
CA GLN A 231 -3.84 -5.23 3.31
C GLN A 231 -4.76 -6.39 3.74
N ARG A 232 -6.02 -6.41 3.29
CA ARG A 232 -6.98 -7.48 3.62
C ARG A 232 -6.55 -8.85 3.08
N ASP A 233 -5.81 -8.88 1.98
CA ASP A 233 -5.38 -10.12 1.33
C ASP A 233 -4.05 -10.65 1.89
N ILE A 234 -3.25 -9.79 2.55
CA ILE A 234 -1.93 -10.13 3.12
C ILE A 234 -1.94 -10.26 4.65
N MET A 235 -3.07 -10.01 5.30
CA MET A 235 -3.23 -10.17 6.75
C MET A 235 -3.21 -11.66 7.10
N LEU A 236 -2.12 -12.10 7.74
CA LEU A 236 -2.06 -13.41 8.39
C LEU A 236 -3.04 -13.53 9.57
N PHE A 237 -3.74 -12.47 9.97
CA PHE A 237 -4.71 -12.52 11.06
C PHE A 237 -5.82 -11.48 10.86
N ASN A 238 -7.02 -11.93 10.49
CA ASN A 238 -8.19 -11.05 10.50
C ASN A 238 -8.65 -10.85 11.96
N GLN A 239 -8.30 -9.70 12.54
CA GLN A 239 -8.63 -9.36 13.93
C GLN A 239 -10.13 -9.47 14.27
N ARG A 240 -11.03 -9.42 13.29
CA ARG A 240 -12.49 -9.50 13.53
C ARG A 240 -13.02 -10.93 13.62
N ARG A 241 -12.28 -11.95 13.19
CA ARG A 241 -12.80 -13.31 13.05
C ARG A 241 -11.91 -14.42 13.60
N GLY A 242 -10.69 -14.13 14.05
CA GLY A 242 -9.77 -15.16 14.54
C GLY A 242 -9.46 -16.25 13.49
N ARG A 243 -9.70 -15.96 12.21
CA ARG A 243 -9.39 -16.84 11.07
C ARG A 243 -8.27 -16.22 10.24
N LEU A 244 -7.31 -17.06 9.87
CA LEU A 244 -6.42 -16.85 8.74
C LEU A 244 -7.24 -17.03 7.46
N ASP A 245 -7.58 -15.93 6.79
CA ASP A 245 -8.13 -16.00 5.44
C ASP A 245 -6.95 -16.01 4.46
N ASN A 246 -6.42 -17.20 4.14
CA ASN A 246 -5.39 -17.33 3.11
C ASN A 246 -6.02 -17.09 1.74
N HIS A 247 -5.77 -15.91 1.15
CA HIS A 247 -6.16 -15.60 -0.22
C HIS A 247 -4.97 -15.79 -1.16
N ALA A 248 -5.03 -16.80 -2.02
CA ALA A 248 -4.12 -16.93 -3.16
C ALA A 248 -4.76 -16.27 -4.39
N VAL A 249 -4.23 -15.13 -4.84
CA VAL A 249 -4.67 -14.50 -6.09
C VAL A 249 -3.85 -15.09 -7.25
N LEU A 250 -4.46 -16.02 -7.99
CA LEU A 250 -3.87 -16.61 -9.19
C LEU A 250 -4.14 -15.70 -10.39
N THR A 251 -3.21 -14.79 -10.69
CA THR A 251 -3.36 -13.77 -11.76
C THR A 251 -3.13 -14.30 -13.17
N ASN A 252 -2.78 -15.58 -13.33
CA ASN A 252 -2.62 -16.18 -14.65
C ASN A 252 -2.97 -17.68 -14.63
N LEU A 253 -4.25 -18.02 -14.84
CA LEU A 253 -4.71 -19.42 -14.91
C LEU A 253 -4.09 -20.20 -16.08
N SER A 254 -3.54 -19.52 -17.10
CA SER A 254 -2.93 -20.19 -18.25
C SER A 254 -1.64 -20.96 -17.93
N SER A 255 -0.96 -20.64 -16.83
CA SER A 255 0.22 -21.37 -16.37
C SER A 255 -0.09 -22.58 -15.50
N VAL A 256 -1.34 -22.73 -15.02
CA VAL A 256 -1.81 -23.86 -14.22
C VAL A 256 -2.76 -24.71 -15.06
N LYS A 257 -2.20 -25.43 -16.04
CA LYS A 257 -2.92 -26.60 -16.57
C LYS A 257 -3.15 -27.54 -15.39
N ASP A 258 -4.39 -27.93 -15.16
CA ASP A 258 -4.79 -28.94 -14.17
C ASP A 258 -4.92 -28.44 -12.71
N LEU A 259 -5.31 -27.16 -12.50
CA LEU A 259 -5.66 -26.62 -11.17
C LEU A 259 -6.69 -27.49 -10.43
N PHE A 260 -7.60 -28.14 -11.17
CA PHE A 260 -8.59 -29.09 -10.66
C PHE A 260 -8.00 -30.40 -10.09
N HIS A 261 -6.69 -30.61 -10.17
CA HIS A 261 -6.03 -31.87 -9.80
C HIS A 261 -4.84 -31.67 -8.84
N GLN A 262 -4.67 -30.50 -8.23
CA GLN A 262 -3.45 -30.10 -7.52
C GLN A 262 -3.67 -29.71 -6.04
N PRO A 263 -2.86 -30.23 -5.09
CA PRO A 263 -2.96 -29.92 -3.65
C PRO A 263 -2.84 -28.49 -3.15
N PHE A 264 -3.80 -28.08 -2.30
CA PHE A 264 -3.77 -26.84 -1.51
C PHE A 264 -4.18 -27.06 -0.04
N GLY A 265 -3.25 -26.82 0.89
CA GLY A 265 -3.51 -26.65 2.34
C GLY A 265 -3.69 -27.93 3.19
N PRO A 266 -3.77 -27.82 4.54
CA PRO A 266 -4.00 -28.95 5.45
C PRO A 266 -5.45 -29.46 5.41
N ASP A 267 -5.64 -30.73 5.80
CA ASP A 267 -6.84 -31.56 5.60
C ASP A 267 -8.18 -31.05 6.18
N ASP A 268 -8.19 -29.96 6.95
CA ASP A 268 -9.37 -29.47 7.68
C ASP A 268 -9.88 -28.08 7.20
N ILE A 269 -9.42 -27.58 6.06
CA ILE A 269 -9.87 -26.30 5.49
C ILE A 269 -10.63 -26.53 4.18
N ALA A 270 -11.95 -26.32 4.22
CA ALA A 270 -12.78 -26.27 3.03
C ALA A 270 -12.67 -24.90 2.33
N PHE A 271 -12.38 -24.91 1.03
CA PHE A 271 -12.35 -23.71 0.18
C PHE A 271 -13.53 -23.69 -0.77
N ASN A 272 -14.14 -22.52 -0.96
CA ASN A 272 -15.07 -22.27 -2.06
C ASN A 272 -14.30 -21.63 -3.21
N CYS A 273 -14.31 -22.29 -4.37
CA CYS A 273 -13.70 -21.79 -5.59
C CYS A 273 -14.81 -21.35 -6.55
N THR A 274 -14.74 -20.09 -7.00
CA THR A 274 -15.64 -19.55 -8.02
C THR A 274 -14.80 -19.01 -9.16
N ILE A 275 -15.03 -19.52 -10.37
CA ILE A 275 -14.35 -19.10 -11.60
C ILE A 275 -15.34 -18.31 -12.44
N PHE A 276 -14.89 -17.16 -12.95
CA PHE A 276 -15.62 -16.33 -13.90
C PHE A 276 -14.96 -16.45 -15.28
N TYR A 277 -15.73 -16.86 -16.28
CA TYR A 277 -15.25 -16.98 -17.65
C TYR A 277 -15.52 -15.69 -18.44
N GLU A 278 -14.73 -15.45 -19.50
CA GLU A 278 -14.90 -14.28 -20.38
C GLU A 278 -16.26 -14.23 -21.08
N ASP A 279 -16.92 -15.39 -21.23
CA ASP A 279 -18.28 -15.49 -21.77
C ASP A 279 -19.39 -15.19 -20.75
N GLY A 280 -19.01 -14.83 -19.51
CA GLY A 280 -19.91 -14.51 -18.42
C GLY A 280 -20.44 -15.73 -17.66
N SER A 281 -20.03 -16.94 -18.02
CA SER A 281 -20.37 -18.13 -17.24
C SER A 281 -19.59 -18.17 -15.92
N ILE A 282 -20.20 -18.81 -14.92
CA ILE A 282 -19.63 -18.97 -13.58
C ILE A 282 -19.61 -20.47 -13.27
N ALA A 283 -18.47 -20.96 -12.77
CA ALA A 283 -18.37 -22.31 -12.23
C ALA A 283 -18.00 -22.24 -10.74
N THR A 284 -18.75 -22.95 -9.91
CA THR A 284 -18.46 -23.09 -8.48
C THR A 284 -18.26 -24.56 -8.14
N ASN A 285 -17.51 -24.82 -7.08
CA ASN A 285 -17.39 -26.17 -6.49
C ASN A 285 -18.54 -26.51 -5.52
N ALA A 286 -19.61 -25.72 -5.47
CA ALA A 286 -20.62 -25.77 -4.42
C ALA A 286 -22.03 -26.17 -4.89
N GLU A 287 -22.25 -26.48 -6.18
CA GLU A 287 -23.59 -26.81 -6.68
C GLU A 287 -23.56 -27.96 -7.68
N GLU A 288 -23.66 -29.19 -7.14
CA GLU A 288 -24.41 -30.36 -7.63
C GLU A 288 -23.91 -31.61 -6.89
N ASP A 289 -24.84 -32.49 -6.51
CA ASP A 289 -24.74 -33.55 -5.50
C ASP A 289 -23.77 -34.72 -5.83
N GLY A 290 -22.55 -34.42 -6.27
CA GLY A 290 -21.46 -35.37 -6.50
C GLY A 290 -20.19 -34.89 -5.83
N THR A 291 -19.78 -35.56 -4.75
CA THR A 291 -18.45 -35.39 -4.16
C THR A 291 -17.39 -35.78 -5.17
N LEU A 292 -16.62 -34.80 -5.63
CA LEU A 292 -15.33 -35.05 -6.29
C LEU A 292 -14.24 -34.94 -5.21
N ASP A 293 -13.71 -36.08 -4.78
CA ASP A 293 -12.64 -36.15 -3.78
C ASP A 293 -11.34 -35.56 -4.33
N LEU A 294 -10.89 -34.48 -3.71
CA LEU A 294 -9.55 -33.94 -3.87
C LEU A 294 -8.71 -34.39 -2.67
N SER A 295 -7.74 -35.27 -2.91
CA SER A 295 -6.83 -35.78 -1.87
C SER A 295 -5.49 -35.08 -1.96
N PHE A 296 -5.13 -34.37 -0.89
CA PHE A 296 -3.94 -33.54 -0.81
C PHE A 296 -3.07 -33.99 0.34
N LEU A 297 -1.84 -34.42 0.03
CA LEU A 297 -0.95 -35.03 1.01
C LEU A 297 0.00 -34.01 1.64
N GLY A 298 -0.15 -33.82 2.95
CA GLY A 298 0.95 -33.46 3.85
C GLY A 298 1.05 -31.99 4.24
N LEU A 299 0.40 -31.62 5.34
CA LEU A 299 0.94 -30.60 6.25
C LEU A 299 0.83 -31.14 7.68
N GLY A 300 2.01 -31.35 8.28
CA GLY A 300 2.18 -31.87 9.64
C GLY A 300 1.82 -30.80 10.67
N GLU A 301 0.91 -31.22 11.56
CA GLU A 301 0.53 -30.73 12.88
C GLU A 301 0.60 -29.22 13.16
N ASP A 302 -0.58 -28.64 13.41
CA ASP A 302 -0.85 -27.99 14.70
C ASP A 302 -2.37 -27.94 14.97
N MET A 303 -2.72 -28.06 16.25
CA MET A 303 -4.04 -28.41 16.80
C MET A 303 -5.20 -27.47 16.45
N ILE A 304 -6.39 -28.06 16.24
CA ILE A 304 -7.68 -27.35 16.06
C ILE A 304 -8.47 -27.37 17.38
N GLY A 305 -8.86 -26.18 17.86
CA GLY A 305 -9.90 -26.03 18.88
C GLY A 305 -11.25 -25.82 18.21
N PHE A 306 -12.28 -26.54 18.65
CA PHE A 306 -13.65 -26.38 18.16
C PHE A 306 -14.47 -25.45 19.06
N TRP A 307 -15.49 -24.84 18.47
CA TRP A 307 -16.52 -24.06 19.15
C TRP A 307 -17.84 -24.85 19.06
N GLU A 308 -18.41 -25.26 20.19
CA GLU A 308 -19.83 -25.63 20.24
C GLU A 308 -20.60 -24.52 20.93
N ARG A 309 -21.72 -24.14 20.32
CA ARG A 309 -22.66 -23.17 20.87
C ARG A 309 -23.59 -23.92 21.78
N ASP A 310 -23.57 -23.64 23.08
CA ASP A 310 -24.65 -24.13 23.93
C ASP A 310 -25.99 -23.54 23.46
N PRO A 311 -27.10 -24.29 23.54
CA PRO A 311 -28.38 -23.90 22.95
C PRO A 311 -28.99 -22.61 23.51
N ASP A 312 -28.46 -22.05 24.61
CA ASP A 312 -29.04 -20.92 25.34
C ASP A 312 -28.35 -19.56 25.10
N GLY A 313 -27.24 -19.53 24.36
CA GLY A 313 -26.71 -18.30 23.77
C GLY A 313 -25.97 -17.34 24.70
N SER A 314 -25.50 -17.76 25.88
CA SER A 314 -24.54 -16.97 26.66
C SER A 314 -23.08 -17.29 26.28
N PRO A 315 -22.19 -16.28 26.16
CA PRO A 315 -20.76 -16.51 25.94
C PRO A 315 -20.05 -16.67 27.29
N ASP A 316 -19.50 -17.84 27.56
CA ASP A 316 -18.47 -17.98 28.59
C ASP A 316 -17.27 -18.78 28.06
N TRP A 317 -16.07 -18.35 28.46
CA TRP A 317 -14.80 -18.74 27.85
C TRP A 317 -14.01 -19.63 28.79
N ASP A 318 -14.05 -20.94 28.57
CA ASP A 318 -13.13 -21.86 29.24
C ASP A 318 -12.35 -22.71 28.23
N TRP A 319 -11.02 -22.64 28.34
CA TRP A 319 -10.09 -23.41 27.53
C TRP A 319 -9.73 -24.71 28.24
N LEU A 320 -9.99 -25.86 27.61
CA LEU A 320 -9.53 -27.17 28.10
C LEU A 320 -8.69 -27.85 27.02
N ILE A 321 -7.38 -27.85 27.25
CA ILE A 321 -6.40 -28.56 26.42
C ILE A 321 -6.33 -30.01 26.92
N ARG A 322 -6.58 -30.97 26.03
CA ARG A 322 -6.08 -32.34 26.15
C ARG A 322 -5.60 -32.77 24.77
N GLY A 323 -4.32 -33.11 24.70
CA GLY A 323 -3.60 -33.40 23.45
C GLY A 323 -3.59 -34.86 23.07
#